data_AF-A0A9J6FN40-F1
#
_entry.id   AF-A0A9J6FN40-F1
#
_cell.length_a   1.000
_cell.length_b   1.000
_cell.length_c   1.000
_cell.angle_alpha   90.00
_cell.angle_beta   90.00
_cell.angle_gamma   90.00
#
_symmetry.space_group_name_H-M   'P 1'
#
loop_
_entity.id
_entity.type
_entity.pdbx_description
1 polymer ?
#
loop_
_entity_poly.entity_id
_entity_poly.type
_entity_poly.pdbx_seq_one_letter_code
_entity_poly.pdbx_strand_id
1 'polypeptide(L)'
;MKASHNGRYYESLAMSRLLQHVAETVDALSSIRAYGVAERFQRHFCRLADEVTRGYAGFGLAFLFTRFLSSTSGFLVVLCTLLANTVFAGPEGLDPSSLGLALSVAMSSDPAGMRDDSSGGQLADSLSKWPIGGKVEFQDYSASYRPGVLPNVLNGVTFSVKPMEKVGVVGRTGAGKSSLVLALLRMLRPSQGRILIDDIDIADVPLRKLRRSITVIPQDPSLVRGTLRMNLDPTNSHSDREVWQCLERAHLAKLVSSDPRGLFLETADGGTNLRQVGFI
;
A
#
# COMPACT_ATOMS: atom_id res chain seq x y z
N MET A 1 10.95 24.92 19.58
CA MET A 1 10.54 24.10 18.41
C MET A 1 10.62 22.59 18.62
N LYS A 2 11.70 21.99 19.20
CA LYS A 2 11.83 20.53 19.40
C LYS A 2 10.71 19.84 20.23
N ALA A 3 10.20 20.51 21.27
CA ALA A 3 9.14 19.93 22.13
C ALA A 3 7.78 19.77 21.42
N SER A 4 7.44 20.69 20.50
CA SER A 4 6.18 20.64 19.73
C SER A 4 6.20 19.51 18.68
N HIS A 5 7.35 19.28 18.05
CA HIS A 5 7.52 18.19 17.09
C HIS A 5 7.36 16.81 17.74
N ASN A 6 7.93 16.61 18.93
CA ASN A 6 7.79 15.36 19.66
C ASN A 6 6.33 15.14 20.11
N GLY A 7 5.64 16.18 20.59
CA GLY A 7 4.23 16.08 20.98
C GLY A 7 3.32 15.62 19.83
N ARG A 8 3.46 16.25 18.65
CA ARG A 8 2.72 15.87 17.44
C ARG A 8 3.06 14.46 16.94
N TYR A 9 4.32 14.05 17.07
CA TYR A 9 4.73 12.70 16.73
C TYR A 9 4.08 11.65 17.64
N TYR A 10 4.06 11.86 18.97
CA TYR A 10 3.37 10.97 19.91
C TYR A 10 1.86 10.91 19.68
N GLU A 11 1.23 12.05 19.39
CA GLU A 11 -0.18 12.14 19.03
C GLU A 11 -0.49 11.29 17.78
N SER A 12 0.33 11.42 16.73
CA SER A 12 0.18 10.63 15.49
C SER A 12 0.33 9.12 15.75
N LEU A 13 1.28 8.71 16.59
CA LEU A 13 1.43 7.31 16.98
C LEU A 13 0.23 6.79 17.78
N ALA A 14 -0.30 7.57 18.72
CA ALA A 14 -1.46 7.18 19.52
C ALA A 14 -2.73 7.08 18.65
N MET A 15 -2.94 8.03 17.74
CA MET A 15 -4.06 7.99 16.80
C MET A 15 -3.96 6.79 15.85
N SER A 16 -2.77 6.48 15.35
CA SER A 16 -2.54 5.30 14.50
C SER A 16 -2.96 4.00 15.19
N ARG A 17 -2.61 3.83 16.48
CA ARG A 17 -3.04 2.65 17.27
C ARG A 17 -4.55 2.58 17.44
N LEU A 18 -5.20 3.72 17.70
CA LEU A 18 -6.66 3.79 17.83
C LEU A 18 -7.34 3.37 16.52
N LEU A 19 -6.89 3.91 15.39
CA LEU A 19 -7.43 3.59 14.06
C LEU A 19 -7.20 2.12 13.69
N GLN A 20 -6.01 1.59 13.99
CA GLN A 20 -5.70 0.17 13.77
C GLN A 20 -6.65 -0.72 14.59
N HIS A 21 -6.87 -0.42 15.87
CA HIS A 21 -7.81 -1.16 16.71
C HIS A 21 -9.24 -1.13 16.16
N VAL A 22 -9.69 0.02 15.65
CA VAL A 22 -11.02 0.14 15.02
C VAL A 22 -11.10 -0.73 13.76
N ALA A 23 -10.10 -0.68 12.88
CA ALA A 23 -10.06 -1.48 11.67
C ALA A 23 -10.11 -3.00 11.97
N GLU A 24 -9.24 -3.48 12.87
CA GLU A 24 -9.23 -4.88 13.31
C GLU A 24 -10.57 -5.31 13.95
N THR A 25 -11.22 -4.41 14.70
CA THR A 25 -12.53 -4.67 15.32
C THR A 25 -13.64 -4.82 14.27
N VAL A 26 -13.61 -4.01 13.21
CA VAL A 26 -14.58 -4.10 12.10
C VAL A 26 -14.39 -5.40 11.34
N ASP A 27 -13.15 -5.77 11.00
CA ASP A 27 -12.83 -7.01 10.28
C ASP A 27 -13.20 -8.26 11.10
N ALA A 28 -13.00 -8.22 12.42
CA ALA A 28 -13.28 -9.33 13.33
C ALA A 28 -14.67 -9.27 13.98
N LEU A 29 -15.58 -8.39 13.53
CA LEU A 29 -16.85 -8.12 14.24
C LEU A 29 -17.73 -9.37 14.42
N SER A 30 -17.77 -10.24 13.41
CA SER A 30 -18.51 -11.51 13.47
C SER A 30 -17.97 -12.43 14.56
N SER A 31 -16.65 -12.60 14.63
CA SER A 31 -15.96 -13.38 15.66
C SER A 31 -16.16 -12.78 17.05
N ILE A 32 -16.02 -11.46 17.20
CA ILE A 32 -16.20 -10.77 18.48
C ILE A 32 -17.61 -10.98 19.03
N ARG A 33 -18.63 -10.90 18.15
CA ARG A 33 -20.03 -11.18 18.51
C ARG A 33 -20.24 -12.64 18.86
N ALA A 34 -19.69 -13.57 18.09
CA ALA A 34 -19.82 -15.01 18.32
C ALA A 34 -19.25 -15.44 19.67
N TYR A 35 -18.10 -14.90 20.07
CA TYR A 35 -17.47 -15.20 21.36
C TYR A 35 -17.99 -14.35 22.52
N GLY A 36 -18.87 -13.37 22.28
CA GLY A 36 -19.44 -12.52 23.34
C GLY A 36 -18.42 -11.60 24.03
N VAL A 37 -17.29 -11.29 23.39
CA VAL A 37 -16.17 -10.54 24.00
C VAL A 37 -16.17 -9.04 23.69
N ALA A 38 -17.30 -8.50 23.23
CA ALA A 38 -17.42 -7.09 22.79
C ALA A 38 -16.99 -6.08 23.87
N GLU A 39 -17.32 -6.36 25.14
CA GLU A 39 -17.00 -5.47 26.26
C GLU A 39 -15.49 -5.32 26.48
N ARG A 40 -14.71 -6.38 26.24
CA ARG A 40 -13.24 -6.34 26.31
C ARG A 40 -12.66 -5.42 25.25
N PHE A 41 -13.20 -5.45 24.03
CA PHE A 41 -12.79 -4.58 22.93
C PHE A 41 -13.18 -3.12 23.19
N GLN A 42 -14.37 -2.88 23.72
CA GLN A 42 -14.82 -1.54 24.12
C GLN A 42 -13.92 -0.94 25.21
N ARG A 43 -13.61 -1.70 26.27
CA ARG A 43 -12.69 -1.26 27.34
C ARG A 43 -11.27 -1.00 26.82
N HIS A 44 -10.84 -1.67 25.77
CA HIS A 44 -9.55 -1.39 25.14
C HIS A 44 -9.60 -0.11 24.30
N PHE A 45 -10.66 0.07 23.51
CA PHE A 45 -10.89 1.29 22.74
C PHE A 45 -10.93 2.54 23.64
N CYS A 46 -11.66 2.50 24.76
CA CYS A 46 -11.71 3.64 25.68
C CYS A 46 -10.31 4.01 26.20
N ARG A 47 -9.49 3.02 26.57
CA ARG A 47 -8.11 3.26 27.03
C ARG A 47 -7.24 3.91 25.95
N LEU A 48 -7.36 3.50 24.70
CA LEU A 48 -6.64 4.11 23.58
C LEU A 48 -7.14 5.54 23.30
N ALA A 49 -8.46 5.74 23.35
CA ALA A 49 -9.07 7.06 23.18
C ALA A 49 -8.65 8.04 24.28
N ASP A 50 -8.54 7.57 25.53
CA ASP A 50 -8.05 8.35 26.67
C ASP A 50 -6.58 8.75 26.48
N GLU A 51 -5.75 7.88 25.92
CA GLU A 51 -4.33 8.16 25.63
C GLU A 51 -4.19 9.28 24.59
N VAL A 52 -4.98 9.24 23.52
CA VAL A 52 -5.06 10.31 22.50
C VAL A 52 -5.55 11.61 23.14
N THR A 53 -6.62 11.54 23.93
CA THR A 53 -7.23 12.71 24.57
C THR A 53 -6.29 13.37 25.58
N ARG A 54 -5.52 12.58 26.35
CA ARG A 54 -4.50 13.09 27.27
C ARG A 54 -3.39 13.83 26.53
N GLY A 55 -2.98 13.34 25.37
CA GLY A 55 -2.02 14.04 24.49
C GLY A 55 -2.53 15.42 24.07
N TYR A 56 -3.78 15.49 23.59
CA TYR A 56 -4.43 16.76 23.22
C TYR A 56 -4.57 17.73 24.38
N ALA A 57 -4.99 17.24 25.56
CA ALA A 57 -5.14 18.07 26.75
C ALA A 57 -3.79 18.68 27.19
N GLY A 58 -2.71 17.90 27.15
CA GLY A 58 -1.36 18.39 27.44
C GLY A 58 -0.89 19.46 26.45
N PHE A 59 -1.14 19.27 25.16
CA PHE A 59 -0.84 20.29 24.14
C PHE A 59 -1.67 21.57 24.35
N GLY A 60 -2.96 21.44 24.66
CA GLY A 60 -3.84 22.57 24.96
C GLY A 60 -3.35 23.41 26.14
N LEU A 61 -2.93 22.76 27.23
CA LEU A 61 -2.35 23.46 28.40
C LEU A 61 -1.04 24.18 28.06
N ALA A 62 -0.15 23.55 27.30
CA ALA A 62 1.11 24.17 26.87
C ALA A 62 0.87 25.38 25.93
N PHE A 63 -0.15 25.30 25.07
CA PHE A 63 -0.56 26.40 24.20
C PHE A 63 -1.12 27.58 24.99
N LEU A 64 -1.98 27.31 25.98
CA LEU A 64 -2.48 28.33 26.91
C LEU A 64 -1.34 29.01 27.69
N PHE A 65 -0.38 28.24 28.18
CA PHE A 65 0.79 28.76 28.87
C PHE A 65 1.66 29.65 27.98
N THR A 66 1.89 29.23 26.72
CA THR A 66 2.63 30.04 25.74
C THR A 66 1.89 31.33 25.41
N ARG A 67 0.55 31.28 25.29
CA ARG A 67 -0.30 32.46 25.04
C ARG A 67 -0.25 33.43 26.23
N PHE A 68 -0.25 32.92 27.45
CA PHE A 68 -0.10 33.73 28.66
C PHE A 68 1.26 34.45 28.70
N LEU A 69 2.35 33.71 28.46
CA LEU A 69 3.70 34.28 28.36
C LEU A 69 3.79 35.35 27.27
N SER A 70 3.26 35.08 26.08
CA SER A 70 3.24 36.05 24.98
C SER A 70 2.43 37.31 25.31
N SER A 71 1.34 37.18 26.06
CA SER A 71 0.56 38.33 26.54
C SER A 71 1.35 39.17 27.53
N THR A 72 2.08 38.54 28.46
CA THR A 72 2.92 39.25 29.44
C THR A 72 4.12 39.93 28.79
N SER A 73 4.77 39.30 27.80
CA SER A 73 5.87 39.92 27.05
C SER A 73 5.37 41.08 26.19
N GLY A 74 4.19 40.96 25.58
CA GLY A 74 3.56 42.05 24.83
C GLY A 74 3.29 43.26 25.71
N PHE A 75 2.76 43.05 26.91
CA PHE A 75 2.54 44.12 27.88
C PHE A 75 3.85 44.79 28.32
N LEU A 76 4.90 43.99 28.57
CA LEU A 76 6.23 44.49 28.92
C LEU A 76 6.87 45.31 27.79
N VAL A 77 6.75 44.86 26.54
CA VAL A 77 7.25 45.60 25.37
C VAL A 77 6.52 46.93 25.24
N VAL A 78 5.19 46.96 25.33
CA VAL A 78 4.42 48.21 25.29
C VAL A 78 4.86 49.15 26.42
N LEU A 79 5.03 48.64 27.64
CA LEU A 79 5.50 49.42 28.78
C LEU A 79 6.91 49.99 28.54
N CYS A 80 7.84 49.16 28.04
CA CYS A 80 9.20 49.59 27.72
C CYS A 80 9.24 50.58 26.55
N THR A 81 8.41 50.43 25.51
CA THR A 81 8.31 51.38 24.39
C THR A 81 7.72 52.70 24.87
N LEU A 82 6.73 52.69 25.77
CA LEU A 82 6.14 53.90 26.33
C LEU A 82 7.15 54.66 27.19
N LEU A 83 7.92 53.93 28.02
CA LEU A 83 9.02 54.48 28.80
C LEU A 83 10.17 54.98 27.92
N ALA A 84 10.58 54.22 26.91
CA ALA A 84 11.62 54.62 25.97
C ALA A 84 11.20 55.82 25.12
N ASN A 85 9.94 55.91 24.69
CA ASN A 85 9.40 57.07 23.97
C ASN A 85 9.34 58.31 24.87
N THR A 86 9.14 58.14 26.19
CA THR A 86 9.19 59.26 27.16
C THR A 86 10.61 59.69 27.53
N VAL A 87 11.62 58.81 27.39
CA VAL A 87 13.01 59.07 27.81
C VAL A 87 13.95 59.38 26.63
N PHE A 88 13.70 58.81 25.46
CA PHE A 88 14.52 58.89 24.25
C PHE A 88 13.65 59.31 23.06
N ALA A 89 13.16 60.54 23.05
CA ALA A 89 12.66 61.14 21.81
C ALA A 89 13.87 61.53 20.94
N GLY A 90 14.26 60.65 20.01
CA GLY A 90 15.23 60.90 18.97
C GLY A 90 14.89 60.07 17.72
N PRO A 91 14.99 60.64 16.50
CA PRO A 91 14.59 59.96 15.28
C PRO A 91 15.70 59.01 14.84
N GLU A 92 15.32 57.84 14.31
CA GLU A 92 16.04 56.96 13.35
C GLU A 92 15.66 55.50 13.67
N GLY A 93 14.69 54.98 12.90
CA GLY A 93 14.13 53.64 13.06
C GLY A 93 14.81 52.62 12.15
N LEU A 94 15.07 51.42 12.69
CA LEU A 94 15.62 50.28 11.96
C LEU A 94 14.64 49.71 10.93
N ASP A 95 15.16 49.35 9.76
CA ASP A 95 14.41 48.97 8.55
C ASP A 95 13.62 47.64 8.66
N PRO A 96 12.28 47.65 8.44
CA PRO A 96 11.38 46.49 8.52
C PRO A 96 11.60 45.37 7.48
N SER A 97 12.42 45.62 6.45
CA SER A 97 12.59 44.75 5.28
C SER A 97 13.43 43.49 5.55
N SER A 98 14.28 43.51 6.56
CA SER A 98 15.18 42.39 6.92
C SER A 98 14.47 41.23 7.62
N LEU A 99 13.40 41.51 8.37
CA LEU A 99 12.62 40.51 9.11
C LEU A 99 11.71 39.67 8.19
N GLY A 100 11.24 40.24 7.07
CA GLY A 100 10.41 39.52 6.09
C GLY A 100 11.21 38.51 5.26
N LEU A 101 12.49 38.81 5.00
CA LEU A 101 13.37 37.94 4.19
C LEU A 101 13.70 36.63 4.91
N ALA A 102 13.90 36.67 6.24
CA ALA A 102 14.18 35.49 7.05
C ALA A 102 12.99 34.51 7.17
N LEU A 103 11.75 35.01 7.06
CA LEU A 103 10.54 34.19 7.18
C LEU A 103 10.22 33.41 5.88
N SER A 104 10.61 33.93 4.71
CA SER A 104 10.30 33.31 3.41
C SER A 104 11.17 32.08 3.09
N VAL A 105 12.44 32.07 3.53
CA VAL A 105 13.40 31.00 3.26
C VAL A 105 13.07 29.72 4.04
N ALA A 106 12.27 29.81 5.11
CA ALA A 106 11.87 28.67 5.93
C ALA A 106 10.66 27.88 5.38
N MET A 107 9.97 28.38 4.33
CA MET A 107 8.73 27.81 3.82
C MET A 107 8.86 27.12 2.45
N SER A 108 10.04 27.10 1.85
CA SER A 108 10.28 26.51 0.53
C SER A 108 11.34 25.39 0.60
N SER A 109 10.92 24.19 1.01
CA SER A 109 11.69 22.97 0.76
C SER A 109 10.77 21.74 0.74
N ASP A 110 10.28 21.41 -0.46
CA ASP A 110 9.74 20.08 -0.78
C ASP A 110 10.84 19.25 -1.46
N PRO A 111 11.11 17.99 -1.03
CA PRO A 111 11.95 17.07 -1.78
C PRO A 111 11.07 16.06 -2.52
N ALA A 112 10.87 16.26 -3.82
CA ALA A 112 10.34 15.24 -4.72
C ALA A 112 11.42 14.85 -5.73
N GLY A 113 11.82 13.59 -5.70
CA GLY A 113 12.81 13.02 -6.60
C GLY A 113 12.72 11.50 -6.63
N MET A 114 11.65 10.98 -7.21
CA MET A 114 11.53 9.57 -7.60
C MET A 114 12.42 9.35 -8.84
N ARG A 115 13.40 8.47 -8.72
CA ARG A 115 14.25 8.03 -9.84
C ARG A 115 13.58 6.83 -10.52
N ASP A 116 13.31 6.97 -11.81
CA ASP A 116 13.08 5.84 -12.72
C ASP A 116 14.44 5.36 -13.25
N ASP A 117 14.77 4.10 -12.96
CA ASP A 117 15.89 3.41 -13.58
C ASP A 117 15.41 2.72 -14.87
N SER A 118 15.86 3.22 -16.02
CA SER A 118 15.71 2.53 -17.31
C SER A 118 17.05 2.47 -18.04
N SER A 119 17.63 1.28 -18.10
CA SER A 119 18.78 0.94 -18.94
C SER A 119 18.46 -0.36 -19.69
N GLY A 120 18.49 -0.35 -21.03
CA GLY A 120 18.36 -1.58 -21.82
C GLY A 120 17.91 -1.40 -23.28
N GLY A 121 18.71 -0.72 -24.10
CA GLY A 121 18.38 -0.37 -25.50
C GLY A 121 18.59 -1.44 -26.57
N GLN A 122 18.84 -2.71 -26.23
CA GLN A 122 19.07 -3.79 -27.23
C GLN A 122 18.16 -5.01 -27.08
N LEU A 123 17.45 -5.16 -25.95
CA LEU A 123 16.50 -6.26 -25.70
C LEU A 123 15.07 -5.94 -26.21
N ALA A 124 14.82 -4.72 -26.68
CA ALA A 124 13.47 -4.21 -26.92
C ALA A 124 12.73 -4.94 -28.07
N ASP A 125 13.44 -5.28 -29.16
CA ASP A 125 12.82 -5.88 -30.34
C ASP A 125 12.46 -7.37 -30.13
N SER A 126 13.36 -8.16 -29.52
CA SER A 126 13.11 -9.58 -29.22
C SER A 126 11.99 -9.77 -28.20
N LEU A 127 11.85 -8.81 -27.27
CA LEU A 127 10.77 -8.87 -26.30
C LEU A 127 9.41 -8.68 -26.97
N SER A 128 9.25 -7.89 -28.03
CA SER A 128 7.93 -7.50 -28.58
C SER A 128 6.90 -8.64 -28.64
N LYS A 129 7.29 -9.83 -29.13
CA LYS A 129 6.46 -11.04 -29.29
C LYS A 129 6.60 -12.09 -28.18
N TRP A 130 7.43 -11.84 -27.18
CA TRP A 130 7.65 -12.74 -26.06
C TRP A 130 6.46 -12.74 -25.08
N PRO A 131 6.06 -13.90 -24.52
CA PRO A 131 6.56 -15.25 -24.79
C PRO A 131 5.90 -15.88 -26.03
N ILE A 132 6.62 -16.80 -26.69
CA ILE A 132 6.20 -17.49 -27.92
C ILE A 132 5.80 -18.94 -27.62
N GLY A 133 6.66 -19.69 -26.93
CA GLY A 133 6.50 -21.12 -26.67
C GLY A 133 6.01 -21.43 -25.25
N GLY A 134 6.37 -20.59 -24.28
CA GLY A 134 6.09 -20.82 -22.88
C GLY A 134 6.94 -21.94 -22.26
N LYS A 135 8.14 -22.20 -22.80
CA LYS A 135 9.12 -23.07 -22.13
C LYS A 135 9.54 -22.39 -20.83
N VAL A 136 9.51 -23.09 -19.70
CA VAL A 136 9.94 -22.55 -18.40
C VAL A 136 11.08 -23.39 -17.85
N GLU A 137 12.16 -22.75 -17.39
CA GLU A 137 13.32 -23.45 -16.87
C GLU A 137 13.83 -22.80 -15.59
N PHE A 138 13.95 -23.59 -14.53
CA PHE A 138 14.62 -23.21 -13.28
C PHE A 138 16.02 -23.80 -13.29
N GLN A 139 17.03 -22.98 -13.02
CA GLN A 139 18.43 -23.39 -12.97
C GLN A 139 19.01 -23.01 -11.60
N ASP A 140 19.21 -24.02 -10.74
CA ASP A 140 19.80 -23.88 -9.40
C ASP A 140 19.18 -22.74 -8.57
N TYR A 141 17.86 -22.58 -8.70
CA TYR A 141 17.18 -21.39 -8.20
C TYR A 141 16.93 -21.46 -6.70
N SER A 142 17.38 -20.41 -6.00
CA SER A 142 17.13 -20.24 -4.57
C SER A 142 16.57 -18.84 -4.30
N ALA A 143 15.64 -18.73 -3.36
CA ALA A 143 14.99 -17.46 -3.03
C ALA A 143 14.55 -17.39 -1.58
N SER A 144 14.47 -16.17 -1.03
CA SER A 144 14.00 -15.88 0.32
C SER A 144 12.98 -14.74 0.32
N TYR A 145 12.03 -14.78 1.27
CA TYR A 145 11.11 -13.67 1.51
C TYR A 145 11.83 -12.42 2.05
N ARG A 146 12.89 -12.62 2.86
CA ARG A 146 13.72 -11.54 3.42
C ARG A 146 15.18 -11.98 3.40
N PRO A 147 15.92 -11.70 2.31
CA PRO A 147 17.34 -12.00 2.23
C PRO A 147 18.11 -11.43 3.42
N GLY A 148 19.03 -12.22 3.99
CA GLY A 148 19.86 -11.84 5.14
C GLY A 148 19.18 -11.96 6.51
N VAL A 149 17.85 -12.05 6.58
CA VAL A 149 17.10 -12.22 7.85
C VAL A 149 16.47 -13.61 7.94
N LEU A 150 15.86 -14.06 6.84
CA LEU A 150 15.17 -15.35 6.78
C LEU A 150 15.92 -16.32 5.88
N PRO A 151 15.91 -17.63 6.21
CA PRO A 151 16.47 -18.65 5.35
C PRO A 151 15.72 -18.69 4.01
N ASN A 152 16.39 -19.26 3.02
CA ASN A 152 15.82 -19.51 1.71
C ASN A 152 14.60 -20.44 1.81
N VAL A 153 13.49 -20.04 1.18
CA VAL A 153 12.27 -20.84 1.06
C VAL A 153 12.35 -21.82 -0.12
N LEU A 154 13.09 -21.44 -1.16
CA LEU A 154 13.45 -22.32 -2.28
C LEU A 154 14.97 -22.52 -2.27
N ASN A 155 15.44 -23.75 -2.44
CA ASN A 155 16.86 -24.11 -2.35
C ASN A 155 17.27 -25.00 -3.53
N GLY A 156 18.11 -24.49 -4.43
CA GLY A 156 18.70 -25.23 -5.55
C GLY A 156 17.68 -25.85 -6.51
N VAL A 157 16.53 -25.21 -6.71
CA VAL A 157 15.44 -25.76 -7.53
C VAL A 157 15.85 -25.78 -9.00
N THR A 158 15.87 -26.98 -9.59
CA THR A 158 16.22 -27.19 -11.00
C THR A 158 15.19 -28.08 -11.68
N PHE A 159 14.51 -27.56 -12.70
CA PHE A 159 13.59 -28.31 -13.56
C PHE A 159 13.30 -27.55 -14.85
N SER A 160 12.78 -28.26 -15.86
CA SER A 160 12.34 -27.67 -17.12
C SER A 160 10.93 -28.15 -17.46
N VAL A 161 10.10 -27.24 -17.97
CA VAL A 161 8.74 -27.48 -18.47
C VAL A 161 8.73 -27.12 -19.95
N LYS A 162 8.30 -28.06 -20.78
CA LYS A 162 8.26 -27.89 -22.24
C LYS A 162 7.10 -26.98 -22.65
N PRO A 163 7.18 -26.35 -23.83
CA PRO A 163 6.04 -25.66 -24.43
C PRO A 163 4.77 -26.52 -24.42
N MET A 164 3.65 -25.91 -24.02
CA MET A 164 2.32 -26.54 -23.96
C MET A 164 2.20 -27.76 -23.02
N GLU A 165 3.18 -27.97 -22.13
CA GLU A 165 3.14 -29.06 -21.15
C GLU A 165 2.29 -28.67 -19.92
N LYS A 166 1.46 -29.60 -19.45
CA LYS A 166 0.67 -29.43 -18.22
C LYS A 166 1.37 -30.12 -17.06
N VAL A 167 1.82 -29.35 -16.09
CA VAL A 167 2.56 -29.85 -14.91
C VAL A 167 1.77 -29.58 -13.64
N GLY A 168 1.65 -30.61 -12.80
CA GLY A 168 1.10 -30.50 -11.45
C GLY A 168 2.21 -30.46 -10.40
N VAL A 169 2.18 -29.49 -9.49
CA VAL A 169 3.12 -29.39 -8.36
C VAL A 169 2.43 -29.82 -7.08
N VAL A 170 2.86 -30.94 -6.50
CA VAL A 170 2.29 -31.52 -5.28
C VAL A 170 3.29 -31.49 -4.12
N GLY A 171 2.78 -31.46 -2.89
CA GLY A 171 3.61 -31.48 -1.69
C GLY A 171 2.84 -30.99 -0.47
N ARG A 172 3.39 -31.24 0.73
CA ARG A 172 2.77 -30.82 2.00
C ARG A 172 2.54 -29.30 2.08
N THR A 173 1.64 -28.87 2.97
CA THR A 173 1.51 -27.45 3.32
C THR A 173 2.85 -26.91 3.80
N GLY A 174 3.22 -25.71 3.34
CA GLY A 174 4.54 -25.10 3.63
C GLY A 174 5.71 -25.57 2.77
N ALA A 175 5.52 -26.51 1.82
CA ALA A 175 6.60 -27.00 0.96
C ALA A 175 7.09 -26.02 -0.13
N GLY A 176 6.69 -24.75 -0.09
CA GLY A 176 7.14 -23.74 -1.07
C GLY A 176 6.40 -23.70 -2.41
N LYS A 177 5.26 -24.40 -2.55
CA LYS A 177 4.46 -24.40 -3.80
C LYS A 177 4.02 -22.99 -4.23
N SER A 178 3.41 -22.23 -3.32
CA SER A 178 3.04 -20.83 -3.59
C SER A 178 4.28 -19.96 -3.80
N SER A 179 5.40 -20.28 -3.14
CA SER A 179 6.67 -19.59 -3.34
C SER A 179 7.24 -19.79 -4.75
N LEU A 180 7.04 -20.95 -5.38
CA LEU A 180 7.40 -21.16 -6.80
C LEU A 180 6.62 -20.22 -7.73
N VAL A 181 5.32 -20.05 -7.50
CA VAL A 181 4.49 -19.12 -8.28
C VAL A 181 4.95 -17.67 -8.07
N LEU A 182 5.25 -17.28 -6.82
CA LEU A 182 5.77 -15.96 -6.50
C LEU A 182 7.16 -15.70 -7.12
N ALA A 183 8.00 -16.74 -7.22
CA ALA A 183 9.30 -16.65 -7.90
C ALA A 183 9.13 -16.37 -9.40
N LEU A 184 8.21 -17.07 -10.08
CA LEU A 184 7.89 -16.84 -11.50
C LEU A 184 7.43 -15.39 -11.77
N LEU A 185 6.65 -14.81 -10.85
CA LEU A 185 6.17 -13.42 -10.95
C LEU A 185 7.20 -12.36 -10.51
N ARG A 186 8.44 -12.78 -10.18
CA ARG A 186 9.50 -11.96 -9.58
C ARG A 186 8.99 -11.17 -8.37
N MET A 187 8.21 -11.82 -7.52
CA MET A 187 7.78 -11.27 -6.23
C MET A 187 8.71 -11.69 -5.09
N LEU A 188 9.45 -12.79 -5.26
CA LEU A 188 10.53 -13.19 -4.37
C LEU A 188 11.88 -12.67 -4.88
N ARG A 189 12.76 -12.29 -3.94
CA ARG A 189 14.14 -11.91 -4.24
C ARG A 189 14.96 -13.20 -4.46
N PRO A 190 15.60 -13.39 -5.62
CA PRO A 190 16.50 -14.51 -5.82
C PRO A 190 17.76 -14.33 -4.97
N SER A 191 18.21 -15.42 -4.37
CA SER A 191 19.49 -15.52 -3.67
C SER A 191 20.56 -16.13 -4.58
N GLN A 192 20.17 -17.06 -5.46
CA GLN A 192 21.05 -17.79 -6.38
C GLN A 192 20.23 -18.34 -7.56
N GLY A 193 20.91 -18.61 -8.67
CA GLY A 193 20.31 -19.23 -9.85
C GLY A 193 19.45 -18.27 -10.66
N ARG A 194 18.76 -18.81 -11.65
CA ARG A 194 17.91 -18.03 -12.57
C ARG A 194 16.70 -18.81 -13.04
N ILE A 195 15.73 -18.07 -13.58
CA ILE A 195 14.53 -18.62 -14.20
C ILE A 195 14.50 -18.10 -15.63
N LEU A 196 14.36 -19.01 -16.59
CA LEU A 196 14.25 -18.67 -18.00
C LEU A 196 12.84 -18.97 -18.49
N ILE A 197 12.33 -18.09 -19.36
CA ILE A 197 11.11 -18.34 -20.13
C ILE A 197 11.45 -18.11 -21.60
N ASP A 198 11.25 -19.13 -22.43
CA ASP A 198 11.70 -19.16 -23.83
C ASP A 198 13.18 -18.76 -23.99
N ASP A 199 14.02 -19.36 -23.13
CA ASP A 199 15.48 -19.18 -23.10
C ASP A 199 15.96 -17.76 -22.77
N ILE A 200 15.06 -16.85 -22.38
CA ILE A 200 15.35 -15.50 -21.90
C ILE A 200 15.23 -15.48 -20.38
N ASP A 201 16.25 -14.95 -19.69
CA ASP A 201 16.20 -14.77 -18.24
C ASP A 201 15.11 -13.75 -17.88
N ILE A 202 14.18 -14.13 -17.01
CA ILE A 202 13.10 -13.25 -16.59
C ILE A 202 13.60 -12.02 -15.84
N ALA A 203 14.83 -12.04 -15.31
CA ALA A 203 15.48 -10.90 -14.67
C ALA A 203 15.65 -9.71 -15.63
N ASP A 204 15.93 -9.99 -16.91
CA ASP A 204 16.19 -9.00 -17.95
C ASP A 204 14.90 -8.48 -18.61
N VAL A 205 13.77 -9.18 -18.42
CA VAL A 205 12.47 -8.78 -18.94
C VAL A 205 11.87 -7.65 -18.09
N PRO A 206 11.32 -6.58 -18.69
CA PRO A 206 10.57 -5.57 -17.95
C PRO A 206 9.42 -6.17 -17.14
N LEU A 207 9.33 -5.84 -15.85
CA LEU A 207 8.41 -6.48 -14.91
C LEU A 207 6.95 -6.43 -15.34
N ARG A 208 6.52 -5.30 -15.92
CA ARG A 208 5.15 -5.13 -16.46
C ARG A 208 4.86 -6.09 -17.60
N LYS A 209 5.86 -6.40 -18.43
CA LYS A 209 5.73 -7.35 -19.53
C LYS A 209 5.65 -8.77 -19.01
N LEU A 210 6.59 -9.19 -18.17
CA LEU A 210 6.59 -10.51 -17.51
C LEU A 210 5.23 -10.82 -16.87
N ARG A 211 4.70 -9.89 -16.06
CA ARG A 211 3.44 -10.10 -15.34
C ARG A 211 2.20 -10.04 -16.21
N ARG A 212 2.25 -9.42 -17.39
CA ARG A 212 1.16 -9.47 -18.38
C ARG A 212 1.15 -10.78 -19.17
N SER A 213 2.31 -11.42 -19.29
CA SER A 213 2.49 -12.67 -20.02
C SER A 213 2.14 -13.92 -19.20
N ILE A 214 1.96 -13.80 -17.88
CA ILE A 214 1.64 -14.90 -16.98
C ILE A 214 0.28 -14.62 -16.32
N THR A 215 -0.66 -15.54 -16.44
CA THR A 215 -1.94 -15.49 -15.72
C THR A 215 -1.87 -16.37 -14.49
N VAL A 216 -2.28 -15.85 -13.34
CA VAL A 216 -2.34 -16.58 -12.07
C VAL A 216 -3.73 -16.43 -11.47
N ILE A 217 -4.28 -17.54 -10.99
CA ILE A 217 -5.51 -17.56 -10.20
C ILE A 217 -5.09 -17.58 -8.73
N PRO A 218 -5.43 -16.54 -7.93
CA PRO A 218 -5.05 -16.50 -6.52
C PRO A 218 -5.79 -17.59 -5.73
N GLN A 219 -5.22 -17.99 -4.59
CA GLN A 219 -5.85 -18.96 -3.68
C GLN A 219 -7.16 -18.41 -3.11
N ASP A 220 -7.15 -17.13 -2.71
CA ASP A 220 -8.32 -16.41 -2.23
C ASP A 220 -8.80 -15.45 -3.33
N PRO A 221 -9.91 -15.74 -4.03
CA PRO A 221 -10.46 -14.83 -5.02
C PRO A 221 -11.01 -13.59 -4.32
N SER A 222 -10.67 -12.42 -4.83
CA SER A 222 -11.22 -11.14 -4.35
C SER A 222 -11.57 -10.25 -5.54
N LEU A 223 -12.68 -9.53 -5.38
CA LEU A 223 -13.13 -8.51 -6.34
C LEU A 223 -12.95 -7.12 -5.73
N VAL A 224 -12.63 -6.16 -6.59
CA VAL A 224 -12.59 -4.75 -6.23
C VAL A 224 -14.00 -4.19 -6.32
N ARG A 225 -14.32 -3.23 -5.46
CA ARG A 225 -15.59 -2.50 -5.55
C ARG A 225 -15.70 -1.76 -6.88
N GLY A 226 -16.81 -1.95 -7.59
CA GLY A 226 -17.01 -1.40 -8.92
C GLY A 226 -18.09 -2.17 -9.68
N THR A 227 -18.01 -2.20 -11.01
CA THR A 227 -18.87 -3.06 -11.81
C THR A 227 -18.19 -4.41 -12.07
N LEU A 228 -18.99 -5.44 -12.36
CA LEU A 228 -18.45 -6.72 -12.82
C LEU A 228 -17.63 -6.55 -14.11
N ARG A 229 -18.08 -5.70 -15.04
CA ARG A 229 -17.36 -5.33 -16.27
C ARG A 229 -15.95 -4.79 -15.99
N MET A 230 -15.82 -3.92 -14.99
CA MET A 230 -14.54 -3.34 -14.58
C MET A 230 -13.62 -4.39 -13.96
N ASN A 231 -14.15 -5.32 -13.16
CA ASN A 231 -13.35 -6.40 -12.58
C ASN A 231 -12.84 -7.39 -13.65
N LEU A 232 -13.63 -7.66 -14.68
CA LEU A 232 -13.27 -8.59 -15.77
C LEU A 232 -12.27 -8.00 -16.76
N ASP A 233 -12.42 -6.73 -17.12
CA ASP A 233 -11.46 -6.03 -17.98
C ASP A 233 -11.35 -4.56 -17.52
N PRO A 234 -10.42 -4.28 -16.58
CA PRO A 234 -10.19 -2.95 -16.02
C PRO A 234 -9.68 -1.93 -17.05
N THR A 235 -9.09 -2.42 -18.14
CA THR A 235 -8.53 -1.60 -19.21
C THR A 235 -9.53 -1.23 -20.29
N ASN A 236 -10.73 -1.82 -20.25
CA ASN A 236 -11.75 -1.71 -21.30
C ASN A 236 -11.18 -2.03 -22.71
N SER A 237 -10.31 -3.04 -22.78
CA SER A 237 -9.64 -3.45 -24.02
C SER A 237 -10.51 -4.36 -24.90
N HIS A 238 -11.56 -4.95 -24.34
CA HIS A 238 -12.41 -5.94 -25.01
C HIS A 238 -13.85 -5.47 -25.18
N SER A 239 -14.53 -5.99 -26.19
CA SER A 239 -15.95 -5.71 -26.40
C SER A 239 -16.83 -6.51 -25.42
N ASP A 240 -18.03 -6.00 -25.11
CA ASP A 240 -18.96 -6.71 -24.21
C ASP A 240 -19.32 -8.11 -24.73
N ARG A 241 -19.35 -8.30 -26.05
CA ARG A 241 -19.57 -9.61 -26.67
C ARG A 241 -18.48 -10.61 -26.30
N GLU A 242 -17.22 -10.20 -26.32
CA GLU A 242 -16.09 -11.06 -25.93
C GLU A 242 -16.14 -11.37 -24.44
N VAL A 243 -16.50 -10.38 -23.61
CA VAL A 243 -16.69 -10.57 -22.16
C VAL A 243 -17.80 -11.59 -21.88
N TRP A 244 -18.93 -11.50 -22.58
CA TRP A 244 -20.02 -12.48 -22.48
C TRP A 244 -19.60 -13.89 -22.91
N GLN A 245 -18.82 -14.02 -23.99
CA GLN A 245 -18.27 -15.32 -24.41
C GLN A 245 -17.35 -15.93 -23.35
N CYS A 246 -16.53 -15.10 -22.68
CA CYS A 246 -15.71 -15.54 -21.55
C CYS A 246 -16.58 -16.00 -20.36
N LEU A 247 -17.65 -15.28 -20.05
CA LEU A 247 -18.60 -15.65 -19.00
C LEU A 247 -19.36 -16.94 -19.32
N GLU A 248 -19.68 -17.21 -20.59
CA GLU A 248 -20.28 -18.47 -21.03
C GLU A 248 -19.32 -19.65 -20.81
N ARG A 249 -18.04 -19.49 -21.22
CA ARG A 249 -17.00 -20.51 -21.01
C ARG A 249 -16.69 -20.75 -19.53
N ALA A 250 -16.82 -19.72 -18.70
CA ALA A 250 -16.68 -19.81 -17.25
C ALA A 250 -17.96 -20.31 -16.54
N HIS A 251 -19.04 -20.61 -17.27
CA HIS A 251 -20.34 -21.01 -16.74
C HIS A 251 -21.00 -19.97 -15.81
N LEU A 252 -20.62 -18.69 -15.91
CA LEU A 252 -21.16 -17.58 -15.12
C LEU A 252 -22.24 -16.79 -15.86
N ALA A 253 -22.40 -16.97 -17.18
CA ALA A 253 -23.34 -16.19 -17.99
C ALA A 253 -24.79 -16.23 -17.46
N LYS A 254 -25.27 -17.38 -17.01
CA LYS A 254 -26.62 -17.52 -16.43
C LYS A 254 -26.79 -16.74 -15.13
N LEU A 255 -25.77 -16.75 -14.27
CA LEU A 255 -25.77 -16.02 -13.01
C LEU A 255 -25.80 -14.50 -13.27
N VAL A 256 -24.95 -14.02 -14.18
CA VAL A 256 -24.89 -12.59 -14.54
C VAL A 256 -26.17 -12.14 -15.25
N SER A 257 -26.74 -12.96 -16.13
CA SER A 257 -27.98 -12.64 -16.85
C SER A 257 -29.23 -12.63 -15.97
N SER A 258 -29.16 -13.23 -14.78
CA SER A 258 -30.27 -13.22 -13.82
C SER A 258 -30.44 -11.87 -13.13
N ASP A 259 -29.38 -11.06 -13.05
CA ASP A 259 -29.46 -9.68 -12.55
C ASP A 259 -29.78 -8.73 -13.72
N PRO A 260 -30.78 -7.83 -13.57
CA PRO A 260 -31.16 -6.89 -14.63
C PRO A 260 -30.03 -5.94 -15.06
N ARG A 261 -29.00 -5.75 -14.22
CA ARG A 261 -27.84 -4.91 -14.53
C ARG A 261 -26.78 -5.63 -15.38
N GLY A 262 -26.84 -6.96 -15.47
CA GLY A 262 -25.90 -7.77 -16.26
C GLY A 262 -24.44 -7.46 -15.91
N LEU A 263 -23.64 -7.06 -16.91
CA LEU A 263 -22.22 -6.69 -16.73
C LEU A 263 -22.01 -5.48 -15.81
N PHE A 264 -23.04 -4.66 -15.60
CA PHE A 264 -23.01 -3.49 -14.72
C PHE A 264 -23.48 -3.80 -13.30
N LEU A 265 -23.61 -5.09 -12.96
CA LEU A 265 -23.79 -5.53 -11.59
C LEU A 265 -22.68 -4.96 -10.71
N GLU A 266 -23.07 -4.24 -9.66
CA GLU A 266 -22.13 -3.68 -8.69
C GLU A 266 -21.54 -4.79 -7.82
N THR A 267 -20.22 -4.79 -7.65
CA THR A 267 -19.46 -5.64 -6.76
C THR A 267 -19.14 -4.88 -5.48
N ALA A 268 -19.40 -5.50 -4.33
CA ALA A 268 -18.98 -4.99 -3.04
C ALA A 268 -17.49 -5.30 -2.79
N ASP A 269 -16.88 -4.68 -1.79
CA ASP A 269 -15.49 -4.96 -1.41
C ASP A 269 -15.30 -6.46 -1.14
N GLY A 270 -14.27 -7.03 -1.75
CA GLY A 270 -13.96 -8.46 -1.68
C GLY A 270 -14.98 -9.37 -2.38
N GLY A 271 -15.99 -8.83 -3.06
CA GLY A 271 -17.05 -9.61 -3.69
C GLY A 271 -18.07 -10.19 -2.70
N THR A 272 -18.21 -9.61 -1.51
CA THR A 272 -19.10 -10.13 -0.43
C THR A 272 -20.58 -10.29 -0.83
N ASN A 273 -21.03 -9.54 -1.85
CA ASN A 273 -22.38 -9.64 -2.39
C ASN A 273 -22.55 -10.74 -3.46
N LEU A 274 -21.45 -11.29 -3.96
CA LEU A 274 -21.42 -12.42 -4.86
C LEU A 274 -21.05 -13.66 -4.04
N ARG A 275 -22.04 -14.47 -3.71
CA ARG A 275 -21.77 -15.73 -3.03
C ARG A 275 -20.90 -16.59 -3.94
N GLN A 276 -19.88 -17.22 -3.35
CA GLN A 276 -19.22 -18.36 -3.97
C GLN A 276 -20.30 -19.41 -4.22
N VAL A 277 -20.77 -19.51 -5.45
CA VAL A 277 -21.65 -20.60 -5.85
C VAL A 277 -20.85 -21.86 -5.62
N GLY A 278 -21.32 -22.70 -4.71
CA GLY A 278 -20.66 -23.94 -4.33
C GLY A 278 -20.38 -24.79 -5.57
N PHE A 279 -19.12 -24.79 -5.99
CA PHE A 279 -18.52 -25.86 -6.77
C PHE A 279 -17.62 -26.66 -5.82
N ILE A 280 -18.26 -27.28 -4.83
CA ILE A 280 -17.76 -28.49 -4.16
C ILE A 280 -18.98 -29.40 -3.99
#